data_AF-X1R4L7-F1
#
_entry.id   AF-X1R4L7-F1
#
_cell.length_a   1.000
_cell.length_b   1.000
_cell.length_c   1.000
_cell.angle_alpha   90.00
_cell.angle_beta   90.00
_cell.angle_gamma   90.00
#
_symmetry.space_group_name_H-M   'P 1'
#
loop_
_entity.id
_entity.type
_entity.pdbx_description
1 polymer ?
#
loop_
_entity_poly.entity_id
_entity_poly.type
_entity_poly.pdbx_seq_one_letter_code
_entity_poly.pdbx_strand_id
1 'polypeptide(L)'
;LDEFGPDKVRNTPISEAAIVGTAIGCSAVGMRPVAELMFDDFIFVAGDQVVNQMAKLRYMTGGQIKLPLTIRMAMGGGVSQAAQHAQCVMGMFMNVPGLKIVCPSDAYDAKGITKSAIRDDNPVLIFEHLMLYENVFEVPDEEYFVPIGKAERKLLLLVFV
;
A
#
# COMPACT_ATOMS: atom_id res chain seq x y z
N LEU A 1 4.42 14.42 14.22
CA LEU A 1 3.39 15.48 14.42
C LEU A 1 3.98 16.87 14.24
N ASP A 2 5.20 17.10 14.72
CA ASP A 2 5.84 18.42 14.74
C ASP A 2 6.06 19.05 13.35
N GLU A 3 6.35 18.25 12.32
CA GLU A 3 6.59 18.76 10.96
C GLU A 3 5.30 19.01 10.16
N PHE A 4 4.37 18.05 10.14
CA PHE A 4 3.19 18.08 9.25
C PHE A 4 1.85 18.32 9.94
N GLY A 5 1.83 18.34 11.27
CA GLY A 5 0.64 18.57 12.09
C GLY A 5 -0.34 17.38 12.15
N PRO A 6 -1.28 17.42 13.11
CA PRO A 6 -2.27 16.38 13.33
C PRO A 6 -3.30 16.28 12.21
N ASP A 7 -3.47 17.29 11.36
CA ASP A 7 -4.44 17.23 10.25
C ASP A 7 -3.94 16.38 9.07
N LYS A 8 -2.64 16.05 9.04
CA LYS A 8 -2.02 15.22 7.99
C LYS A 8 -1.55 13.86 8.48
N VAL A 9 -1.21 13.74 9.77
CA VAL A 9 -0.71 12.50 10.37
C VAL A 9 -1.51 12.20 11.63
N ARG A 10 -2.26 11.09 11.62
CA ARG A 10 -3.21 10.74 12.68
C ARG A 10 -3.12 9.26 13.03
N ASN A 11 -3.26 8.99 14.33
CA ASN A 11 -3.57 7.64 14.79
C ASN A 11 -5.06 7.36 14.54
N THR A 12 -5.36 6.09 14.29
CA THR A 12 -6.73 5.60 14.13
C THR A 12 -7.11 4.72 15.33
N PRO A 13 -8.41 4.42 15.52
CA PRO A 13 -8.80 3.27 16.32
C PRO A 13 -8.14 1.99 15.79
N ILE A 14 -8.00 0.99 16.66
CA ILE A 14 -7.48 -0.35 16.30
C ILE A 14 -8.58 -1.11 15.55
N SER A 15 -8.76 -0.77 14.28
CA SER A 15 -9.71 -1.42 13.37
C SER A 15 -9.30 -1.18 11.93
N GLU A 16 -8.80 -2.22 11.27
CA GLU A 16 -8.36 -2.18 9.88
C GLU A 16 -9.51 -1.83 8.94
N ALA A 17 -10.72 -2.35 9.22
CA ALA A 17 -11.92 -1.99 8.49
C ALA A 17 -12.22 -0.48 8.57
N ALA A 18 -12.04 0.14 9.74
CA ALA A 18 -12.21 1.58 9.90
C ALA A 18 -11.10 2.37 9.19
N ILE A 19 -9.84 1.91 9.27
CA ILE A 19 -8.69 2.52 8.59
C ILE A 19 -8.94 2.55 7.08
N VAL A 20 -9.20 1.38 6.48
CA VAL A 20 -9.37 1.25 5.03
C VAL A 20 -10.66 1.92 4.56
N GLY A 21 -11.78 1.74 5.28
CA GLY A 21 -13.04 2.39 4.94
C GLY A 21 -12.94 3.91 4.95
N THR A 22 -12.26 4.48 5.95
CA THR A 22 -12.00 5.93 6.02
C THR A 22 -11.11 6.38 4.87
N ALA A 23 -10.04 5.66 4.57
CA ALA A 23 -9.16 5.97 3.45
C ALA A 23 -9.93 5.97 2.12
N ILE A 24 -10.79 4.99 1.87
CA ILE A 24 -11.64 4.95 0.66
C ILE A 24 -12.52 6.19 0.59
N GLY A 25 -13.20 6.55 1.69
CA GLY A 25 -14.04 7.74 1.75
C GLY A 25 -13.28 9.03 1.47
N CYS A 26 -12.11 9.22 2.12
CA CYS A 26 -11.23 10.36 1.88
C CYS A 26 -10.77 10.43 0.42
N SER A 27 -10.39 9.28 -0.17
CA SER A 27 -9.96 9.20 -1.55
C SER A 27 -11.08 9.57 -2.53
N ALA A 28 -12.30 9.10 -2.27
CA ALA A 28 -13.47 9.38 -3.09
C ALA A 28 -13.87 10.87 -3.10
N VAL A 29 -13.54 11.63 -2.05
CA VAL A 29 -13.75 13.09 -1.99
C VAL A 29 -12.53 13.91 -2.45
N GLY A 30 -11.54 13.26 -3.07
CA GLY A 30 -10.41 13.92 -3.72
C GLY A 30 -9.15 14.07 -2.87
N MET A 31 -9.10 13.49 -1.66
CA MET A 31 -7.85 13.40 -0.89
C MET A 31 -6.95 12.27 -1.44
N ARG A 32 -5.68 12.25 -1.03
CA ARG A 32 -4.72 11.19 -1.41
C ARG A 32 -4.18 10.48 -0.16
N PRO A 33 -5.01 9.66 0.52
CA PRO A 33 -4.61 9.03 1.77
C PRO A 33 -3.51 7.98 1.57
N VAL A 34 -2.60 7.93 2.55
CA VAL A 34 -1.64 6.86 2.75
C VAL A 34 -2.01 6.17 4.05
N ALA A 35 -2.65 5.01 3.95
CA ALA A 35 -3.05 4.20 5.09
C ALA A 35 -1.95 3.19 5.43
N GLU A 36 -1.78 2.93 6.72
CA GLU A 36 -0.88 1.90 7.21
C GLU A 36 -1.72 0.80 7.89
N LEU A 37 -1.47 -0.45 7.51
CA LEU A 37 -1.85 -1.59 8.33
C LEU A 37 -0.57 -2.17 8.92
N MET A 38 -0.56 -2.44 10.23
CA MET A 38 0.66 -2.78 10.96
C MET A 38 1.36 -4.01 10.35
N PHE A 39 0.61 -5.03 9.98
CA PHE A 39 1.07 -6.22 9.28
C PHE A 39 0.07 -6.61 8.19
N ASP A 40 0.58 -7.21 7.12
CA ASP A 40 -0.25 -7.70 6.02
C ASP A 40 -1.23 -8.79 6.46
N ASP A 41 -0.89 -9.55 7.52
CA ASP A 41 -1.78 -10.47 8.22
C ASP A 41 -3.17 -9.89 8.52
N PHE A 42 -3.27 -8.59 8.84
CA PHE A 42 -4.52 -7.96 9.28
C PHE A 42 -5.35 -7.35 8.16
N ILE A 43 -4.85 -7.34 6.91
CA ILE A 43 -5.64 -6.85 5.76
C ILE A 43 -6.95 -7.61 5.59
N PHE A 44 -7.03 -8.87 6.05
CA PHE A 44 -8.25 -9.67 5.98
C PHE A 44 -9.39 -9.11 6.83
N VAL A 45 -9.09 -8.39 7.91
CA VAL A 45 -10.11 -7.67 8.70
C VAL A 45 -10.77 -6.58 7.87
N ALA A 46 -10.05 -6.00 6.90
CA ALA A 46 -10.54 -5.03 5.93
C ALA A 46 -10.85 -5.66 4.55
N GLY A 47 -11.04 -6.98 4.48
CA GLY A 47 -11.12 -7.72 3.21
C GLY A 47 -12.24 -7.24 2.29
N ASP A 48 -13.44 -6.98 2.83
CA ASP A 48 -14.55 -6.45 2.03
C ASP A 48 -14.25 -5.04 1.48
N GLN A 49 -13.68 -4.18 2.31
CA GLN A 49 -13.30 -2.82 1.95
C GLN A 49 -12.25 -2.83 0.84
N VAL A 50 -11.27 -3.73 0.90
CA VAL A 50 -10.23 -3.85 -0.13
C VAL A 50 -10.79 -4.46 -1.41
N VAL A 51 -11.46 -5.62 -1.33
CA VAL A 51 -11.81 -6.44 -2.49
C VAL A 51 -13.07 -5.97 -3.20
N ASN A 52 -14.11 -5.63 -2.45
CA ASN A 52 -15.43 -5.32 -3.01
C ASN A 52 -15.65 -3.81 -3.17
N GLN A 53 -15.02 -2.99 -2.33
CA GLN A 53 -15.19 -1.53 -2.41
C GLN A 53 -14.03 -0.88 -3.17
N MET A 54 -12.83 -0.85 -2.58
CA MET A 54 -11.67 -0.13 -3.10
C MET A 54 -11.28 -0.57 -4.51
N ALA A 55 -11.19 -1.88 -4.76
CA ALA A 55 -10.80 -2.40 -6.07
C ALA A 55 -11.85 -2.11 -7.17
N LYS A 56 -13.12 -1.89 -6.82
CA LYS A 56 -14.24 -1.86 -7.78
C LYS A 56 -14.85 -0.50 -7.98
N LEU A 57 -14.73 0.42 -7.02
CA LEU A 57 -15.47 1.69 -7.02
C LEU A 57 -15.26 2.52 -8.28
N ARG A 58 -14.02 2.59 -8.78
CA ARG A 58 -13.71 3.31 -10.03
C ARG A 58 -14.46 2.71 -11.22
N TYR A 59 -14.53 1.38 -11.31
CA TYR A 59 -15.29 0.69 -12.36
C TYR A 59 -16.80 0.86 -12.19
N MET A 60 -17.32 0.66 -10.97
CA MET A 60 -18.75 0.76 -10.66
C MET A 60 -19.33 2.16 -10.90
N THR A 61 -18.50 3.19 -10.81
CA THR A 61 -18.89 4.59 -11.08
C THR A 61 -18.61 5.01 -12.53
N GLY A 62 -18.25 4.09 -13.42
CA GLY A 62 -17.92 4.40 -14.81
C GLY A 62 -16.74 5.37 -14.93
N GLY A 63 -15.82 5.38 -13.96
CA GLY A 63 -14.67 6.26 -13.91
C GLY A 63 -14.94 7.67 -13.36
N GLN A 64 -16.15 7.97 -12.89
CA GLN A 64 -16.48 9.27 -12.29
C GLN A 64 -15.72 9.53 -10.99
N ILE A 65 -15.46 8.48 -10.21
CA ILE A 65 -14.64 8.54 -9.00
C ILE A 65 -13.24 8.00 -9.31
N LYS A 66 -12.22 8.82 -9.03
CA LYS A 66 -10.82 8.36 -8.91
C LYS A 66 -10.58 7.84 -7.49
N LEU A 67 -9.67 6.88 -7.34
CA LEU A 67 -9.27 6.37 -6.03
C LEU A 67 -7.75 6.45 -5.85
N PRO A 68 -7.16 7.67 -5.73
CA PRO A 68 -5.77 7.83 -5.36
C PRO A 68 -5.56 7.45 -3.89
N LEU A 69 -5.27 6.18 -3.63
CA LEU A 69 -5.16 5.62 -2.28
C LEU A 69 -4.00 4.65 -2.24
N THR A 70 -3.13 4.79 -1.24
CA THR A 70 -2.02 3.85 -1.00
C THR A 70 -2.20 3.19 0.36
N ILE A 71 -2.11 1.86 0.42
CA ILE A 71 -2.02 1.10 1.67
C ILE A 71 -0.61 0.53 1.76
N ARG A 72 0.08 0.76 2.88
CA ARG A 72 1.39 0.21 3.19
C ARG A 72 1.29 -0.76 4.35
N MET A 73 2.02 -1.86 4.27
CA MET A 73 1.95 -2.93 5.27
C MET A 73 3.29 -3.65 5.38
N ALA A 74 3.67 -4.03 6.59
CA ALA A 74 4.79 -4.92 6.80
C ALA A 74 4.40 -6.37 6.43
N MET A 75 5.31 -7.10 5.80
CA MET A 75 5.11 -8.47 5.32
C MET A 75 6.32 -9.35 5.67
N GLY A 76 6.10 -10.66 5.76
CA GLY A 76 7.15 -11.67 5.66
C GLY A 76 7.77 -12.06 6.99
N GLY A 77 8.31 -13.28 7.05
CA GLY A 77 8.94 -13.83 8.25
C GLY A 77 10.42 -13.46 8.40
N GLY A 78 11.09 -14.13 9.34
CA GLY A 78 12.55 -14.02 9.55
C GLY A 78 12.97 -13.23 10.79
N VAL A 79 12.03 -12.55 11.44
CA VAL A 79 12.26 -11.70 12.63
C VAL A 79 11.58 -12.21 13.91
N SER A 80 11.21 -13.49 13.97
CA SER A 80 10.64 -14.16 15.16
C SER A 80 9.35 -13.53 15.74
N GLN A 81 8.45 -13.05 14.88
CA GLN A 81 7.20 -12.36 15.29
C GLN A 81 5.96 -13.27 15.47
N ALA A 82 6.16 -14.59 15.52
CA ALA A 82 5.10 -15.61 15.68
C ALA A 82 4.07 -15.67 14.53
N ALA A 83 2.90 -16.26 14.80
CA ALA A 83 2.00 -16.80 13.77
C ALA A 83 1.18 -15.77 12.97
N GLN A 84 1.03 -14.55 13.48
CA GLN A 84 0.19 -13.49 12.88
C GLN A 84 0.97 -12.23 12.49
N HIS A 85 2.27 -12.37 12.22
CA HIS A 85 3.17 -11.27 11.88
C HIS A 85 4.30 -11.73 10.92
N ALA A 86 4.01 -12.74 10.09
CA ALA A 86 5.01 -13.41 9.26
C ALA A 86 4.44 -13.94 7.95
N GLN A 87 3.20 -13.58 7.61
CA GLN A 87 2.57 -14.02 6.38
C GLN A 87 3.13 -13.28 5.16
N CYS A 88 2.84 -13.83 3.99
CA CYS A 88 3.02 -13.18 2.69
C CYS A 88 1.70 -13.28 1.93
N VAL A 89 0.72 -12.45 2.30
CA VAL A 89 -0.67 -12.61 1.83
C VAL A 89 -0.94 -12.01 0.47
N MET A 90 0.03 -11.29 -0.09
CA MET A 90 -0.04 -10.64 -1.40
C MET A 90 -0.67 -11.54 -2.48
N GLY A 91 -0.35 -12.84 -2.48
CA GLY A 91 -0.87 -13.79 -3.45
C GLY A 91 -2.39 -13.94 -3.47
N MET A 92 -3.07 -13.69 -2.34
CA MET A 92 -4.53 -13.72 -2.26
C MET A 92 -5.18 -12.53 -2.98
N PHE A 93 -4.46 -11.41 -3.10
CA PHE A 93 -4.96 -10.18 -3.73
C PHE A 93 -4.59 -10.07 -5.21
N MET A 94 -3.64 -10.88 -5.70
CA MET A 94 -3.23 -10.87 -7.10
C MET A 94 -4.39 -11.16 -8.07
N ASN A 95 -5.40 -11.92 -7.65
CA ASN A 95 -6.57 -12.24 -8.48
C ASN A 95 -7.74 -11.27 -8.26
N VAL A 96 -7.48 -10.06 -7.75
CA VAL A 96 -8.49 -9.03 -7.52
C VAL A 96 -8.25 -7.87 -8.50
N PRO A 97 -8.96 -7.83 -9.64
CA PRO A 97 -8.81 -6.75 -10.62
C PRO A 97 -9.12 -5.37 -10.04
N GLY A 98 -8.38 -4.36 -10.48
CA GLY A 98 -8.51 -2.98 -9.99
C GLY A 98 -7.54 -2.62 -8.88
N LEU A 99 -6.77 -3.57 -8.35
CA LEU A 99 -5.66 -3.31 -7.42
C LEU A 99 -4.32 -3.28 -8.17
N LYS A 100 -3.47 -2.33 -7.79
CA LYS A 100 -2.03 -2.38 -8.10
C LYS A 100 -1.29 -2.87 -6.88
N ILE A 101 -0.36 -3.80 -7.08
CA ILE A 101 0.36 -4.46 -5.99
C ILE A 101 1.85 -4.32 -6.24
N VAL A 102 2.58 -3.83 -5.24
CA VAL A 102 4.03 -3.65 -5.30
C VAL A 102 4.72 -4.19 -4.06
N CYS A 103 5.93 -4.73 -4.24
CA CYS A 103 6.78 -5.26 -3.17
C CYS A 103 8.22 -4.78 -3.40
N PRO A 104 8.64 -3.64 -2.80
CA PRO A 104 10.03 -3.18 -2.90
C PRO A 104 11.00 -4.18 -2.29
N SER A 105 12.21 -4.28 -2.86
CA SER A 105 13.26 -5.20 -2.40
C SER A 105 14.51 -4.53 -1.85
N ASP A 106 14.61 -3.20 -1.95
CA ASP A 106 15.60 -2.36 -1.29
C ASP A 106 15.04 -0.95 -1.00
N ALA A 107 15.82 -0.11 -0.32
CA ALA A 107 15.36 1.25 0.04
C ALA A 107 15.29 2.20 -1.16
N TYR A 108 16.07 1.95 -2.23
CA TYR A 108 15.95 2.74 -3.47
C TYR A 108 14.56 2.52 -4.07
N ASP A 109 14.17 1.26 -4.22
CA ASP A 109 12.85 0.86 -4.70
C ASP A 109 11.75 1.36 -3.77
N ALA A 110 11.90 1.21 -2.45
CA ALA A 110 10.90 1.63 -1.47
C ALA A 110 10.58 3.14 -1.58
N LYS A 111 11.59 4.02 -1.67
CA LYS A 111 11.39 5.47 -1.84
C LYS A 111 10.72 5.77 -3.19
N GLY A 112 11.25 5.22 -4.27
CA GLY A 112 10.76 5.51 -5.62
C GLY A 112 9.35 4.98 -5.87
N ILE A 113 9.04 3.75 -5.45
CA ILE A 113 7.75 3.10 -5.67
C ILE A 113 6.67 3.73 -4.79
N THR A 114 6.98 4.09 -3.54
CA THR A 114 6.03 4.77 -2.64
C THR A 114 5.62 6.11 -3.21
N LYS A 115 6.58 6.88 -3.74
CA LYS A 115 6.29 8.16 -4.41
C LYS A 115 5.41 8.01 -5.64
N SER A 116 5.65 6.97 -6.44
CA SER A 116 4.81 6.62 -7.60
C SER A 116 3.41 6.19 -7.18
N ALA A 117 3.30 5.34 -6.15
CA ALA A 117 2.03 4.85 -5.61
C ALA A 117 1.13 5.99 -5.11
N ILE A 118 1.70 6.91 -4.31
CA ILE A 118 0.99 8.09 -3.80
C ILE A 118 0.46 8.97 -4.93
N ARG A 119 1.14 9.00 -6.09
CA ARG A 119 0.79 9.80 -7.28
C ARG A 119 -0.10 9.05 -8.28
N ASP A 120 -0.36 7.77 -8.08
CA ASP A 120 -1.28 6.99 -8.91
C ASP A 120 -2.74 7.33 -8.58
N ASP A 121 -3.60 7.40 -9.59
CA ASP A 121 -5.04 7.67 -9.40
C ASP A 121 -5.87 6.39 -9.15
N ASN A 122 -5.19 5.26 -8.95
CA ASN A 122 -5.76 3.95 -8.64
C ASN A 122 -5.27 3.46 -7.27
N PRO A 123 -5.99 2.54 -6.61
CA PRO A 123 -5.57 2.00 -5.33
C PRO A 123 -4.30 1.14 -5.48
N VAL A 124 -3.32 1.38 -4.61
CA VAL A 124 -2.03 0.67 -4.59
C VAL A 124 -1.79 0.03 -3.22
N LEU A 125 -1.43 -1.25 -3.21
CA LEU A 125 -0.95 -1.97 -2.03
C LEU A 125 0.58 -2.09 -2.08
N ILE A 126 1.24 -1.70 -1.00
CA ILE A 126 2.69 -1.83 -0.81
C ILE A 126 2.96 -2.83 0.31
N PHE A 127 3.64 -3.92 -0.04
CA PHE A 127 4.08 -4.96 0.89
C PHE A 127 5.57 -4.79 1.18
N GLU A 128 5.92 -4.43 2.41
CA GLU A 128 7.27 -4.09 2.83
C GLU A 128 7.86 -5.24 3.65
N HIS A 129 8.90 -5.91 3.15
CA HIS A 129 9.44 -7.08 3.84
C HIS A 129 10.18 -6.70 5.13
N LEU A 130 9.79 -7.26 6.28
CA LEU A 130 10.33 -6.92 7.61
C LEU A 130 11.86 -7.01 7.71
N MET A 131 12.45 -8.05 7.14
CA MET A 131 13.91 -8.23 7.10
C MET A 131 14.70 -7.10 6.40
N LEU A 132 14.04 -6.22 5.64
CA LEU A 132 14.72 -5.14 4.92
C LEU A 132 14.77 -3.82 5.68
N TYR A 133 14.00 -3.65 6.77
CA TYR A 133 13.92 -2.37 7.48
C TYR A 133 15.25 -1.95 8.14
N GLU A 134 16.05 -2.91 8.58
CA GLU A 134 17.35 -2.64 9.23
C GLU A 134 18.52 -2.59 8.22
N ASN A 135 18.26 -2.87 6.95
CA ASN A 135 19.29 -2.86 5.93
C ASN A 135 19.59 -1.43 5.46
N VAL A 136 20.88 -1.13 5.26
CA VAL A 136 21.34 0.16 4.75
C VAL A 136 21.61 0.04 3.25
N PHE A 137 21.08 1.00 2.48
CA PHE A 137 21.27 1.09 1.05
C PHE A 137 21.63 2.53 0.66
N GLU A 138 22.32 2.69 -0.47
CA GLU A 138 22.49 4.00 -1.08
C GLU A 138 21.16 4.46 -1.68
N VAL A 139 20.65 5.60 -1.22
CA VAL A 139 19.41 6.19 -1.71
C VAL A 139 19.72 7.63 -2.10
N PRO A 140 19.56 8.01 -3.37
CA PRO A 140 19.81 9.39 -3.81
C PRO A 140 18.88 10.35 -3.06
N ASP A 141 19.37 11.54 -2.69
CA ASP A 141 18.56 12.55 -2.00
C ASP A 141 17.50 13.16 -2.92
N GLU A 142 17.82 13.30 -4.21
CA GLU A 142 16.95 13.87 -5.21
C GLU A 142 15.61 13.12 -5.35
N GLU A 143 14.66 13.79 -6.02
CA GLU A 143 13.41 13.15 -6.36
C GLU A 143 13.56 12.24 -7.58
N TYR A 144 13.14 11.00 -7.41
CA TYR A 144 13.01 10.02 -8.48
C TYR A 144 11.75 9.17 -8.24
N PHE A 145 11.38 8.43 -9.28
CA PHE A 145 10.17 7.63 -9.33
C PHE A 145 10.48 6.28 -9.94
N VAL A 146 10.02 5.21 -9.29
CA VAL A 146 10.08 3.86 -9.87
C VAL A 146 8.72 3.56 -10.52
N PRO A 147 8.66 3.26 -11.82
CA PRO A 147 7.40 3.07 -12.52
C PRO A 147 6.68 1.79 -12.08
N ILE A 148 5.42 1.92 -11.67
CA ILE A 148 4.54 0.77 -11.42
C ILE A 148 4.28 0.08 -12.76
N GLY A 149 4.42 -1.24 -12.78
CA GLY A 149 4.19 -2.10 -13.95
C GLY A 149 5.47 -2.56 -14.63
N LYS A 150 6.65 -2.12 -14.17
CA LYS A 150 7.93 -2.45 -14.79
C LYS A 150 8.82 -3.21 -13.82
N ALA A 151 9.21 -4.41 -14.22
CA ALA A 151 10.23 -5.17 -13.52
C ALA A 151 11.60 -4.61 -13.88
N GLU A 152 12.39 -4.26 -12.86
CA GLU A 152 13.85 -4.29 -12.95
C GLU A 152 14.37 -5.55 -12.25
N ARG A 153 15.67 -5.87 -12.39
CA ARG A 153 16.32 -7.13 -11.97
C ARG A 153 16.02 -7.63 -10.53
N LYS A 154 15.35 -6.85 -9.68
CA LYS A 154 15.10 -7.12 -8.25
C LYS A 154 13.64 -6.91 -7.78
N LEU A 155 12.71 -6.48 -8.63
CA LEU A 155 11.37 -6.09 -8.20
C LEU A 155 10.30 -7.09 -8.72
N LEU A 156 9.60 -7.76 -7.80
CA LEU A 156 8.40 -8.51 -8.18
C LEU A 156 7.24 -7.53 -8.25
N LEU A 157 6.77 -7.26 -9.47
CA LEU A 157 5.72 -6.28 -9.68
C LEU A 157 4.64 -6.88 -10.57
N LEU A 158 3.42 -6.98 -10.02
CA LEU A 158 2.25 -7.47 -10.74
C LEU A 158 1.22 -6.36 -10.88
N VAL A 159 0.95 -5.99 -12.13
CA VAL A 159 -0.17 -5.11 -12.49
C VAL A 159 -1.18 -5.97 -13.23
N PHE A 160 -2.36 -6.15 -12.65
CA PHE A 160 -3.53 -6.61 -13.37
C PHE A 160 -4.35 -5.39 -13.75
N VAL A 161 -4.45 -5.14 -15.05
CA VAL A 161 -5.35 -4.13 -15.64
C VAL A 161 -6.75 -4.72 -15.73
#